data_AF-A0A0Q6BA33-F1
#
_entry.id   AF-A0A0Q6BA33-F1
#
_cell.length_a   1.000
_cell.length_b   1.000
_cell.length_c   1.000
_cell.angle_alpha   90.00
_cell.angle_beta   90.00
_cell.angle_gamma   90.00
#
_symmetry.space_group_name_H-M   'P 1'
#
loop_
_entity.id
_entity.type
_entity.pdbx_description
1 polymer ?
#
loop_
_entity_poly.entity_id
_entity_poly.type
_entity_poly.pdbx_seq_one_letter_code
_entity_poly.pdbx_strand_id
1 'polypeptide(L)'
;MYKIFSDTRLFIVSYLLLVLPTYLADAGLVQNGLSLNTFNMTSLLYVLCMVGIWGLCLVRGAMIAKNWLVLIPTVAFIFDLTPALAVISAVPYIYHALAIFLGAVSPSVTTSVDTYV
;
A
#
# COMPACT_ATOMS: atom_id res chain seq x y z
N MET A 1 14.99 -9.34 13.76
CA MET A 1 13.94 -10.38 13.86
C MET A 1 12.62 -9.83 13.35
N TYR A 2 12.18 -10.18 12.14
CA TYR A 2 10.76 -10.31 11.76
C TYR A 2 10.68 -11.28 10.56
N LYS A 3 10.81 -12.58 10.84
CA LYS A 3 10.76 -13.66 9.82
C LYS A 3 9.43 -13.68 9.03
N ILE A 4 8.38 -13.06 9.60
CA ILE A 4 7.00 -13.01 9.10
C ILE A 4 6.88 -12.15 7.81
N PHE A 5 7.71 -11.12 7.61
CA PHE A 5 7.66 -10.28 6.38
C PHE A 5 8.53 -10.79 5.23
N SER A 6 9.32 -11.86 5.47
CA SER A 6 10.06 -12.53 4.40
C SER A 6 9.12 -13.26 3.44
N ASP A 7 7.97 -13.70 3.94
CA ASP A 7 7.04 -14.52 3.19
C ASP A 7 6.15 -13.67 2.29
N THR A 8 6.32 -13.85 0.98
CA THR A 8 5.58 -13.11 -0.04
C THR A 8 4.07 -13.24 0.14
N ARG A 9 3.60 -14.40 0.61
CA ARG A 9 2.17 -14.66 0.87
C ARG A 9 1.61 -13.77 1.98
N LEU A 10 2.38 -13.56 3.05
CA LEU A 10 1.96 -12.72 4.17
C LEU A 10 1.93 -11.24 3.78
N PHE A 11 2.86 -10.80 2.94
CA PHE A 11 2.80 -9.46 2.34
C PHE A 11 1.50 -9.27 1.54
N ILE A 12 1.15 -10.20 0.65
CA ILE A 12 -0.07 -10.10 -0.16
C ILE A 12 -1.33 -10.07 0.71
N VAL A 13 -1.45 -10.99 1.68
CA VAL A 13 -2.65 -11.09 2.54
C VAL A 13 -2.81 -9.85 3.42
N SER A 14 -1.73 -9.38 4.05
CA SER A 14 -1.77 -8.17 4.88
C SER A 14 -2.10 -6.93 4.05
N TYR A 15 -1.54 -6.81 2.84
CA TYR A 15 -1.85 -5.72 1.93
C TYR A 15 -3.34 -5.74 1.52
N LEU A 16 -3.87 -6.91 1.13
CA LEU A 16 -5.29 -7.04 0.76
C LEU A 16 -6.22 -6.71 1.92
N LEU A 17 -5.88 -7.13 3.16
CA LEU A 17 -6.65 -6.78 4.35
C LEU A 17 -6.66 -5.27 4.63
N LEU A 18 -5.59 -4.56 4.28
CA LEU A 18 -5.52 -3.10 4.43
C LEU A 18 -6.21 -2.34 3.29
N VAL A 19 -6.29 -2.91 2.08
CA VAL A 19 -7.03 -2.34 0.94
C VAL A 19 -8.54 -2.54 1.08
N LEU A 20 -9.00 -3.58 1.78
CA LEU A 20 -10.43 -3.87 1.91
C LEU A 20 -11.23 -2.72 2.56
N PRO A 21 -10.75 -2.12 3.68
CA PRO A 21 -11.39 -0.94 4.25
C PRO A 21 -11.31 0.30 3.36
N THR A 22 -10.28 0.43 2.52
CA THR A 22 -10.18 1.57 1.59
C THR A 22 -11.20 1.45 0.46
N TYR A 23 -11.48 0.23 -0.01
CA TYR A 23 -12.55 -0.04 -0.98
C TYR A 23 -13.96 0.22 -0.42
N LEU A 24 -14.21 -0.21 0.83
CA LEU A 24 -15.50 0.05 1.50
C LEU A 24 -15.72 1.53 1.80
N ALA A 25 -14.64 2.28 2.08
CA ALA A 25 -14.69 3.73 2.24
C ALA A 25 -15.08 4.43 0.93
N ASP A 26 -14.54 3.99 -0.21
CA ASP A 26 -14.89 4.52 -1.54
C ASP A 26 -16.35 4.19 -1.93
N ALA A 27 -16.76 2.92 -1.77
CA ALA A 27 -18.07 2.41 -2.17
C ALA A 27 -19.27 2.99 -1.37
N GLY A 28 -19.03 3.56 -0.18
CA GLY A 28 -20.08 4.11 0.68
C GLY A 28 -19.91 5.58 1.08
N LEU A 29 -18.75 6.21 0.86
CA LEU A 29 -18.45 7.54 1.41
C LEU A 29 -17.77 8.53 0.45
N VAL A 30 -17.21 8.11 -0.70
CA VAL A 30 -16.46 9.00 -1.60
C VAL A 30 -17.32 9.44 -2.79
N GLN A 31 -18.48 10.04 -2.51
CA GLN A 31 -19.14 10.90 -3.51
C GLN A 31 -18.44 12.27 -3.66
N ASN A 32 -17.41 12.59 -2.87
CA ASN A 32 -16.84 13.95 -2.79
C ASN A 32 -15.31 14.05 -2.62
N GLY A 33 -14.54 13.01 -2.99
CA GLY A 33 -13.10 12.96 -2.67
C GLY A 33 -12.88 12.90 -1.15
N LEU A 34 -11.67 12.61 -0.70
CA LEU A 34 -11.36 12.66 0.72
C LEU A 34 -11.40 14.12 1.21
N SER A 35 -12.58 14.66 1.49
CA SER A 35 -12.75 15.98 2.09
C SER A 35 -12.24 15.92 3.52
N LEU A 36 -10.99 16.37 3.72
CA LEU A 36 -10.34 16.56 5.03
C LEU A 36 -11.18 17.42 6.00
N ASN A 37 -12.22 18.09 5.51
CA ASN A 37 -13.15 18.89 6.30
C ASN A 37 -14.24 18.06 7.01
N THR A 38 -14.39 16.76 6.69
CA THR A 38 -15.34 15.86 7.36
C THR A 38 -14.60 14.70 8.03
N PHE A 39 -14.25 14.87 9.31
CA PHE A 39 -13.71 13.81 10.15
C PHE A 39 -14.80 12.81 10.52
N ASN A 40 -15.00 11.80 9.68
CA ASN A 40 -15.85 10.65 9.97
C ASN A 40 -14.97 9.46 10.38
N MET A 41 -15.55 8.51 11.13
CA MET A 41 -14.85 7.29 11.54
C MET A 41 -14.25 6.53 10.34
N THR A 42 -14.94 6.58 9.19
CA THR A 42 -14.50 5.93 7.95
C THR A 42 -13.31 6.63 7.28
N SER A 43 -13.21 7.97 7.33
CA SER A 43 -12.04 8.68 6.78
C SER A 43 -10.79 8.48 7.64
N LEU A 44 -10.97 8.35 8.96
CA LEU A 44 -9.88 8.01 9.88
C LEU A 44 -9.39 6.56 9.66
N LEU A 45 -10.32 5.61 9.49
CA LEU A 45 -9.98 4.23 9.16
C LEU A 45 -9.21 4.13 7.84
N TYR A 46 -9.65 4.87 6.82
CA TYR A 46 -8.96 4.96 5.53
C TYR A 46 -7.51 5.43 5.68
N VAL A 47 -7.27 6.54 6.40
CA VAL A 47 -5.92 7.07 6.61
C VAL A 47 -5.04 6.07 7.39
N LEU A 48 -5.59 5.41 8.42
CA LEU A 48 -4.86 4.38 9.15
C LEU A 48 -4.47 3.19 8.25
N CYS A 49 -5.37 2.76 7.38
CA CYS A 49 -5.08 1.71 6.40
C CYS A 49 -4.00 2.13 5.41
N MET A 50 -4.03 3.36 4.91
CA MET A 50 -2.99 3.90 4.03
C MET A 50 -1.61 3.96 4.71
N VAL A 51 -1.56 4.39 5.97
CA VAL A 51 -0.31 4.36 6.77
C VAL A 51 0.20 2.93 6.93
N GLY A 52 -0.70 1.96 7.16
CA GLY A 52 -0.35 0.54 7.23
C GLY A 52 0.22 0.01 5.90
N ILE A 53 -0.38 0.40 4.77
CA ILE A 53 0.11 0.04 3.42
C ILE A 53 1.50 0.62 3.19
N TRP A 54 1.75 1.88 3.55
CA TRP A 54 3.08 2.47 3.47
C TRP A 54 4.10 1.72 4.33
N GLY A 55 3.74 1.38 5.57
CA GLY A 55 4.58 0.58 6.45
C GLY A 55 4.96 -0.77 5.83
N LEU A 56 3.99 -1.48 5.26
CA LEU A 56 4.24 -2.74 4.54
C LEU A 56 5.17 -2.57 3.33
N CYS A 57 4.94 -1.53 2.52
CA CYS A 57 5.77 -1.25 1.36
C CYS A 57 7.20 -0.85 1.73
N LEU A 58 7.40 -0.13 2.83
CA LEU A 58 8.72 0.22 3.33
C LEU A 58 9.47 -1.01 3.85
N VAL A 59 8.82 -1.84 4.67
CA VAL A 59 9.41 -3.07 5.21
C VAL A 59 9.77 -4.02 4.07
N ARG A 60 8.82 -4.30 3.17
CA ARG A 60 9.08 -5.18 2.02
C ARG A 60 10.11 -4.58 1.07
N GLY A 61 10.01 -3.28 0.80
CA GLY A 61 10.94 -2.52 -0.03
C GLY A 61 12.38 -2.63 0.45
N ALA A 62 12.62 -2.51 1.76
CA ALA A 62 13.94 -2.71 2.35
C ALA A 62 14.49 -4.13 2.12
N MET A 63 13.62 -5.16 2.18
CA MET A 63 14.02 -6.56 1.99
C MET A 63 14.33 -6.94 0.53
N ILE A 64 13.71 -6.27 -0.43
CA ILE A 64 13.92 -6.50 -1.87
C ILE A 64 14.87 -5.45 -2.50
N ALA A 65 15.50 -4.60 -1.68
CA ALA A 65 16.28 -3.43 -2.11
C ALA A 65 15.51 -2.48 -3.03
N LYS A 66 14.18 -2.41 -2.89
CA LYS A 66 13.28 -1.50 -3.61
C LYS A 66 12.52 -0.59 -2.65
N ASN A 67 13.22 0.34 -1.99
CA ASN A 67 12.61 1.35 -1.11
C ASN A 67 11.56 2.24 -1.81
N TRP A 68 11.73 2.49 -3.11
CA TRP A 68 10.79 3.10 -4.05
C TRP A 68 9.43 2.40 -4.18
N LEU A 69 9.22 1.19 -3.64
CA LEU A 69 7.92 0.51 -3.64
C LEU A 69 6.84 1.32 -2.91
N VAL A 70 7.22 2.13 -1.91
CA VAL A 70 6.29 3.00 -1.16
C VAL A 70 5.73 4.13 -2.03
N LEU A 71 6.43 4.54 -3.11
CA LEU A 71 5.96 5.64 -3.96
C LEU A 71 4.67 5.27 -4.71
N ILE A 72 4.47 3.98 -5.00
CA ILE A 72 3.30 3.50 -5.75
C ILE A 72 1.98 3.76 -4.97
N PRO A 73 1.82 3.28 -3.71
CA PRO A 73 0.64 3.64 -2.92
C PRO A 73 0.60 5.12 -2.53
N THR A 74 1.72 5.84 -2.49
CA THR A 74 1.71 7.30 -2.30
C THR A 74 1.03 8.02 -3.47
N VAL A 75 1.30 7.59 -4.71
CA VAL A 75 0.62 8.15 -5.89
C VAL A 75 -0.88 7.84 -5.82
N ALA A 76 -1.28 6.61 -5.46
CA ALA A 76 -2.69 6.26 -5.26
C ALA A 76 -3.37 7.21 -4.27
N PHE A 77 -2.74 7.44 -3.12
CA PHE A 77 -3.25 8.34 -2.09
C PHE A 77 -3.41 9.80 -2.57
N ILE A 78 -2.49 10.31 -3.39
CA ILE A 78 -2.59 11.66 -3.97
C ILE A 78 -3.76 11.75 -4.95
N PHE A 79 -4.01 10.69 -5.73
CA PHE A 79 -5.18 10.63 -6.61
C PHE A 79 -6.49 10.65 -5.80
N ASP A 80 -6.56 9.89 -4.70
CA ASP A 80 -7.72 9.88 -3.80
C ASP A 80 -7.96 11.21 -3.08
N LEU A 81 -6.88 11.96 -2.81
CA LEU A 81 -6.94 13.30 -2.24
C LEU A 81 -7.35 14.38 -3.25
N THR A 82 -7.24 14.10 -4.55
CA THR A 82 -7.49 15.11 -5.60
C THR A 82 -8.91 14.95 -6.15
N PRO A 83 -9.87 15.84 -5.81
CA PRO A 83 -11.29 15.62 -6.11
C PRO A 83 -11.60 15.48 -7.60
N ALA A 84 -10.84 16.19 -8.46
CA ALA A 84 -11.00 16.14 -9.90
C ALA A 84 -10.56 14.79 -10.51
N LEU A 85 -9.63 14.07 -9.86
CA LEU A 85 -9.10 12.79 -10.32
C LEU A 85 -9.76 11.60 -9.60
N ALA A 86 -10.28 11.81 -8.39
CA ALA A 86 -11.04 10.82 -7.63
C ALA A 86 -12.35 10.37 -8.31
N VAL A 87 -12.84 11.11 -9.31
CA VAL A 87 -13.96 10.70 -10.16
C VAL A 87 -13.65 9.39 -10.90
N ILE A 88 -12.37 9.14 -11.20
CA ILE A 88 -11.90 7.91 -11.83
C ILE A 88 -11.34 7.00 -10.72
N SER A 89 -12.24 6.42 -9.94
CA SER A 89 -11.91 5.53 -8.82
C SER A 89 -11.05 4.32 -9.21
N ALA A 90 -11.05 3.91 -10.48
CA ALA A 90 -10.20 2.82 -10.98
C ALA A 90 -8.69 3.06 -10.86
N VAL A 91 -8.22 4.32 -10.90
CA VAL A 91 -6.79 4.62 -10.99
C VAL A 91 -6.02 4.23 -9.70
N PRO A 92 -6.43 4.68 -8.50
CA PRO A 92 -5.83 4.23 -7.23
C PRO A 92 -5.75 2.71 -7.09
N TYR A 93 -6.77 1.98 -7.52
CA TYR A 93 -6.80 0.52 -7.45
C TYR A 93 -5.74 -0.16 -8.32
N ILE A 94 -5.48 0.39 -9.51
CA ILE A 94 -4.41 -0.10 -10.39
C ILE A 94 -3.05 0.10 -9.71
N TYR A 95 -2.82 1.23 -9.04
CA TYR A 95 -1.59 1.47 -8.29
C TYR A 95 -1.42 0.49 -7.12
N HIS A 96 -2.48 0.20 -6.37
CA HIS A 96 -2.43 -0.83 -5.33
C HIS A 96 -2.11 -2.22 -5.88
N ALA A 97 -2.73 -2.62 -7.00
CA ALA A 97 -2.44 -3.89 -7.67
C ALA A 97 -0.98 -3.95 -8.16
N LEU A 98 -0.46 -2.85 -8.72
CA LEU A 98 0.93 -2.72 -9.16
C LEU A 98 1.90 -2.86 -7.98
N ALA A 99 1.61 -2.23 -6.83
CA ALA A 99 2.42 -2.34 -5.63
C ALA A 99 2.49 -3.78 -5.10
N ILE A 100 1.36 -4.49 -5.10
CA ILE A 100 1.29 -5.91 -4.72
C ILE A 100 2.12 -6.74 -5.69
N PHE A 101 1.92 -6.57 -7.00
CA PHE A 101 2.60 -7.36 -8.02
C PHE A 101 4.13 -7.17 -7.96
N LEU A 102 4.59 -5.92 -7.88
CA LEU A 102 6.02 -5.60 -7.80
C LEU A 102 6.64 -6.09 -6.47
N GLY A 103 5.91 -5.99 -5.36
CA GLY A 103 6.36 -6.51 -4.07
C GLY A 103 6.37 -8.05 -4.00
N ALA A 104 5.53 -8.70 -4.80
CA ALA A 104 5.40 -10.15 -4.85
C ALA A 104 6.41 -10.83 -5.77
N VAL A 105 6.64 -10.27 -6.96
CA VAL A 105 7.53 -10.85 -7.98
C VAL A 105 9.00 -10.61 -7.67
N SER A 106 9.32 -9.58 -6.89
CA SER A 106 10.72 -9.26 -6.56
C SER A 106 11.30 -10.26 -5.53
N PRO A 107 12.38 -10.99 -5.87
CA PRO A 107 13.04 -11.87 -4.90
C PRO A 107 13.71 -11.04 -3.80
N SER A 108 13.74 -11.58 -2.58
CA SER A 108 14.48 -10.98 -1.47
C SER A 108 15.97 -11.02 -1.77
N VAL A 109 16.67 -9.90 -1.57
CA VAL A 109 18.12 -9.87 -1.71
C VAL A 109 18.71 -10.61 -0.51
N THR A 110 19.18 -11.83 -0.74
CA THR A 110 20.03 -12.52 0.23
C THR A 110 21.43 -11.99 0.03
N THR A 111 21.93 -11.18 0.96
CA THR A 111 23.36 -10.91 1.05
C THR A 111 24.04 -12.25 1.37
N SER A 112 24.61 -12.92 0.38
CA SER A 112 25.61 -13.94 0.63
C SER A 112 26.78 -13.22 1.29
N VAL A 113 26.90 -13.39 2.61
CA VAL A 113 28.18 -13.13 3.27
C VAL A 113 29.09 -14.22 2.73
N ASP A 114 29.84 -13.90 1.67
CA ASP A 114 30.94 -14.74 1.22
C ASP A 114 31.95 -14.79 2.36
N THR A 115 31.86 -15.83 3.17
CA THR A 115 32.94 -16.29 4.04
C THR A 115 34.08 -16.75 3.15
N TYR A 116 34.98 -15.83 2.81
CA TYR A 116 36.32 -16.16 2.36
C TYR A 116 37.09 -16.70 3.58
N VAL A 117 37.23 -18.02 3.65
CA VAL A 117 38.17 -18.76 4.53
C VAL A 117 39.49 -18.92 3.79
#